data_AF-A0AAV7I3I9-F1
#
_entry.id   AF-A0AAV7I3I9-F1
#
_cell.length_a   1.000
_cell.length_b   1.000
_cell.length_c   1.000
_cell.angle_alpha   90.00
_cell.angle_beta   90.00
_cell.angle_gamma   90.00
#
_symmetry.space_group_name_H-M   'P 1'
#
loop_
_entity.id
_entity.type
_entity.pdbx_description
1 polymer ?
#
loop_
_entity_poly.entity_id
_entity_poly.type
_entity_poly.pdbx_seq_one_letter_code
_entity_poly.pdbx_strand_id
1 'polypeptide(L)'
;MSIRLQIKKQHIDGKNNSQVHSVPCKIQRTGPANVSKYFTPYITKTDDNHFNASFRGYPLHGKKLYVPEGYKGIVFFEKKKPVNPDFKRTFNSTESFTEFSYWNWDKLPSKNDAFDAALDWVDIAEALHAPVEESS
;
A
#
# COMPACT_ATOMS: atom_id res chain seq x y z
N MET A 1 -14.41 10.88 -17.99
CA MET A 1 -14.13 11.33 -16.60
C MET A 1 -12.62 11.39 -16.42
N SER A 2 -12.04 12.57 -16.13
CA SER A 2 -10.58 12.75 -16.00
C SER A 2 -10.17 12.86 -14.53
N ILE A 3 -9.17 12.09 -14.13
CA ILE A 3 -8.56 12.14 -12.79
C ILE A 3 -7.21 12.87 -12.91
N ARG A 4 -6.98 13.86 -12.04
CA ARG A 4 -5.69 14.54 -11.88
C ARG A 4 -5.03 14.10 -10.59
N LEU A 5 -3.83 13.56 -10.69
CA LEU A 5 -2.97 13.30 -9.54
C LEU A 5 -1.98 14.45 -9.39
N GLN A 6 -1.95 15.09 -8.22
CA GLN A 6 -1.00 16.13 -7.86
C GLN A 6 -0.02 15.56 -6.84
N ILE A 7 1.22 15.35 -7.26
CA ILE A 7 2.28 14.79 -6.43
C ILE A 7 3.19 15.92 -5.98
N LYS A 8 3.38 16.05 -4.66
CA LYS A 8 4.34 17.01 -4.08
C LYS A 8 5.73 16.40 -4.12
N LYS A 9 6.74 17.20 -4.49
CA LYS A 9 8.16 16.79 -4.54
C LYS A 9 8.64 16.14 -3.24
N GLN A 10 8.19 16.64 -2.09
CA GLN A 10 8.50 16.07 -0.78
C GLN A 10 8.07 14.60 -0.60
N HIS A 11 7.03 14.12 -1.30
CA HIS A 11 6.61 12.72 -1.21
C HIS A 11 7.36 11.83 -2.21
N ILE A 12 8.05 12.42 -3.20
CA ILE A 12 8.92 11.72 -4.15
C ILE A 12 10.33 11.59 -3.55
N ASP A 13 10.89 12.70 -3.09
CA ASP A 13 12.29 12.77 -2.63
C ASP A 13 12.43 12.58 -1.11
N GLY A 14 11.33 12.76 -0.37
CA GLY A 14 11.37 12.69 1.08
C GLY A 14 11.60 11.27 1.60
N LYS A 15 12.36 11.18 2.70
CA LYS A 15 12.59 9.94 3.47
C LYS A 15 11.39 9.53 4.36
N ASN A 16 10.27 10.25 4.27
CA ASN A 16 9.10 9.95 5.08
C ASN A 16 8.53 8.60 4.64
N ASN A 17 8.54 7.65 5.57
CA ASN A 17 7.99 6.31 5.39
C ASN A 17 6.81 6.13 6.33
N SER A 18 5.62 6.16 5.76
CA SER A 18 4.38 6.10 6.52
C SER A 18 4.02 4.64 6.80
N GLN A 19 3.55 4.35 8.01
CA GLN A 19 3.21 2.98 8.39
C GLN A 19 1.87 2.58 7.77
N VAL A 20 1.91 1.65 6.82
CA VAL A 20 0.72 1.18 6.09
C VAL A 20 0.42 -0.27 6.43
N HIS A 21 -0.85 -0.54 6.74
CA HIS A 21 -1.36 -1.88 7.03
C HIS A 21 -2.55 -2.22 6.12
N SER A 22 -2.45 -3.32 5.40
CA SER A 22 -3.57 -3.94 4.68
C SER A 22 -4.18 -5.02 5.56
N VAL A 23 -5.40 -4.78 6.06
CA VAL A 23 -6.12 -5.72 6.92
C VAL A 23 -7.16 -6.50 6.12
N PRO A 24 -7.40 -7.78 6.43
CA PRO A 24 -8.27 -8.68 5.66
C PRO A 24 -9.75 -8.48 6.03
N CYS A 25 -10.18 -7.24 6.22
CA CYS A 25 -11.55 -6.90 6.58
C CYS A 25 -11.95 -5.52 6.05
N LYS A 26 -13.24 -5.35 5.77
CA LYS A 26 -13.78 -4.06 5.34
C LYS A 26 -14.21 -3.23 6.55
N ILE A 27 -13.54 -2.09 6.75
CA ILE A 27 -13.96 -1.08 7.73
C ILE A 27 -14.89 -0.10 7.00
N GLN A 28 -16.14 0.01 7.47
CA GLN A 28 -17.16 0.83 6.79
C GLN A 28 -16.91 2.35 6.90
N ARG A 29 -16.10 2.76 7.88
CA ARG A 29 -15.82 4.17 8.15
C ARG A 29 -14.41 4.53 7.70
N THR A 30 -14.31 5.57 6.87
CA THR A 30 -13.03 6.23 6.55
C THR A 30 -12.84 7.42 7.49
N GLY A 31 -11.72 7.48 8.20
CA GLY A 31 -11.41 8.57 9.12
C GLY A 31 -10.22 8.24 10.03
N PRO A 32 -9.88 9.14 10.97
CA PRO A 32 -8.79 8.93 11.90
C PRO A 32 -9.09 7.73 12.83
N ALA A 33 -8.05 6.95 13.11
CA ALA A 33 -8.08 5.83 14.05
C ALA A 33 -6.82 5.84 14.90
N ASN A 34 -6.93 5.45 16.17
CA ASN A 34 -5.80 5.45 17.10
C ASN A 34 -4.99 4.15 17.00
N VAL A 35 -4.40 3.93 15.82
CA VAL A 35 -3.63 2.71 15.48
C VAL A 35 -2.43 2.53 16.39
N SER A 36 -1.72 3.62 16.71
CA SER A 36 -0.55 3.61 17.59
C SER A 36 -0.85 3.18 19.03
N LYS A 37 -2.10 3.35 19.50
CA LYS A 37 -2.53 2.89 20.83
C LYS A 37 -3.07 1.46 20.82
N TYR A 38 -3.83 1.07 19.81
CA TYR A 38 -4.64 -0.16 19.85
C TYR A 38 -4.14 -1.29 18.95
N PHE A 39 -3.29 -1.00 17.97
CA PHE A 39 -2.83 -2.01 17.01
C PHE A 39 -1.30 -2.16 17.06
N THR A 40 -0.56 -1.08 16.81
CA THR A 40 0.91 -1.10 16.72
C THR A 40 1.61 -1.75 17.92
N PRO A 41 1.22 -1.48 19.19
CA PRO A 41 1.89 -2.05 20.35
C PRO A 41 1.69 -3.56 20.52
N TYR A 42 0.66 -4.12 19.88
CA TYR A 42 0.30 -5.54 19.98
C TYR A 42 0.80 -6.35 18.79
N ILE A 43 1.58 -5.73 17.89
CA ILE A 43 2.28 -6.43 16.83
C ILE A 43 3.49 -7.14 17.43
N THR A 44 3.53 -8.46 17.30
CA THR A 44 4.63 -9.31 17.74
C THR A 44 5.38 -9.85 16.53
N LYS A 45 6.70 -9.86 16.56
CA LYS A 45 7.53 -10.42 15.48
C LYS A 45 7.64 -11.93 15.66
N THR A 46 7.37 -12.68 14.60
CA THR A 46 7.62 -14.12 14.54
C THR A 46 8.98 -14.39 13.91
N ASP A 47 9.32 -13.62 12.86
CA ASP A 47 10.63 -13.59 12.23
C ASP A 47 10.93 -12.17 11.68
N ASP A 48 11.94 -12.02 10.83
CA ASP A 48 12.33 -10.71 10.28
C ASP A 48 11.22 -10.02 9.48
N ASN A 49 10.38 -10.80 8.79
CA ASN A 49 9.37 -10.31 7.86
C ASN A 49 7.93 -10.72 8.22
N HIS A 50 7.72 -11.60 9.20
CA HIS A 50 6.41 -12.08 9.61
C HIS A 50 6.05 -11.64 11.03
N PHE A 51 4.77 -11.33 11.21
CA PHE A 51 4.23 -10.75 12.42
C PHE A 51 2.93 -11.43 12.83
N ASN A 52 2.64 -11.45 14.12
CA ASN A 52 1.34 -11.79 14.65
C ASN A 52 0.72 -10.55 15.31
N ALA A 53 -0.58 -10.36 15.12
CA ALA A 53 -1.35 -9.33 15.79
C ALA A 53 -2.78 -9.82 16.04
N SER A 54 -3.62 -8.99 16.62
CA SER A 54 -5.06 -9.25 16.67
C SER A 54 -5.84 -8.00 16.28
N PHE A 55 -6.99 -8.21 15.64
CA PHE A 55 -7.92 -7.14 15.35
C PHE A 55 -9.34 -7.62 15.63
N ARG A 56 -10.04 -6.91 16.51
CA ARG A 56 -11.40 -7.28 16.97
C ARG A 56 -11.50 -8.70 17.55
N GLY A 57 -10.42 -9.17 18.20
CA GLY A 57 -10.35 -10.51 18.78
C GLY A 57 -9.99 -11.63 17.80
N TYR A 58 -9.84 -11.33 16.51
CA TYR A 58 -9.39 -12.29 15.52
C TYR A 58 -7.86 -12.27 15.38
N PRO A 59 -7.19 -13.44 15.36
CA PRO A 59 -5.76 -13.51 15.12
C PRO A 59 -5.44 -13.09 13.69
N LEU A 60 -4.37 -12.32 13.54
CA LEU A 60 -3.82 -11.91 12.26
C LEU A 60 -2.40 -12.42 12.12
N HIS A 61 -2.10 -12.98 10.94
CA HIS A 61 -0.74 -13.30 10.53
C HIS A 61 -0.36 -12.39 9.40
N GLY A 62 0.70 -11.61 9.59
CA GLY A 62 1.10 -10.57 8.66
C GLY A 62 2.50 -10.78 8.13
N LYS A 63 2.76 -10.19 6.97
CA LYS A 63 4.07 -10.14 6.35
C LYS A 63 4.36 -8.72 5.89
N LYS A 64 5.60 -8.29 6.10
CA LYS A 64 6.12 -7.03 5.57
C LYS A 64 6.54 -7.25 4.12
N LEU A 65 6.07 -6.35 3.26
CA LEU A 65 6.47 -6.27 1.87
C LEU A 65 7.15 -4.93 1.61
N TYR A 66 8.09 -4.96 0.69
CA TYR A 66 8.80 -3.79 0.20
C TYR A 66 8.22 -3.40 -1.15
N VAL A 67 8.12 -2.10 -1.40
CA VAL A 67 7.83 -1.60 -2.73
C VAL A 67 9.03 -1.95 -3.64
N PRO A 68 8.81 -2.44 -4.88
CA PRO A 68 9.88 -2.83 -5.79
C PRO A 68 10.89 -1.70 -6.05
N GLU A 69 12.11 -2.07 -6.42
CA GLU A 69 13.18 -1.11 -6.71
C GLU A 69 12.78 -0.17 -7.85
N GLY A 70 13.08 1.12 -7.71
CA GLY A 70 12.63 2.15 -8.67
C GLY A 70 11.19 2.63 -8.47
N TYR A 71 10.40 1.99 -7.59
CA TYR A 71 9.02 2.37 -7.29
C TYR A 71 8.89 3.05 -5.92
N LYS A 72 7.80 3.81 -5.76
CA LYS A 72 7.44 4.44 -4.48
C LYS A 72 5.94 4.36 -4.23
N GLY A 73 5.56 3.96 -3.02
CA GLY A 73 4.17 4.00 -2.56
C GLY A 73 3.76 5.43 -2.24
N ILE A 74 2.65 5.90 -2.81
CA ILE A 74 2.11 7.25 -2.58
C ILE A 74 0.64 7.14 -2.16
N VAL A 75 0.29 7.80 -1.06
CA VAL A 75 -1.10 7.91 -0.60
C VAL A 75 -1.71 9.20 -1.16
N PHE A 76 -2.89 9.06 -1.75
CA PHE A 76 -3.63 10.17 -2.34
C PHE A 76 -4.92 10.44 -1.58
N PHE A 77 -5.23 11.73 -1.40
CA PHE A 77 -6.48 12.17 -0.80
C PHE A 77 -7.20 13.19 -1.68
N GLU A 78 -8.50 12.97 -1.88
CA GLU A 78 -9.40 13.91 -2.56
C GLU A 78 -10.04 14.84 -1.52
N LYS A 79 -9.55 16.07 -1.43
CA LYS A 79 -10.06 17.05 -0.43
C LYS A 79 -11.52 17.43 -0.65
N LYS A 80 -11.95 17.52 -1.91
CA LYS A 80 -13.31 17.90 -2.30
C LYS A 80 -13.75 17.00 -3.44
N LYS A 81 -14.71 16.12 -3.16
CA LYS A 81 -15.37 15.35 -4.21
C LYS A 81 -16.29 16.31 -4.99
N PRO A 82 -16.14 16.46 -6.31
CA PRO A 82 -17.02 17.31 -7.08
C PRO A 82 -18.47 16.79 -7.01
N VAL A 83 -19.43 17.72 -6.90
CA VAL A 83 -20.87 17.40 -6.82
C VAL A 83 -21.39 16.88 -8.17
N ASN A 84 -20.92 17.46 -9.27
CA ASN A 84 -21.24 16.97 -10.62
C ASN A 84 -20.15 15.97 -11.09
N PRO A 85 -20.52 14.74 -11.52
CA PRO A 85 -19.61 13.72 -12.03
C PRO A 85 -18.75 14.14 -13.23
N ASP A 86 -19.16 15.14 -13.99
CA ASP A 86 -18.46 15.62 -15.19
C ASP A 86 -17.25 16.50 -14.85
N PHE A 87 -17.16 17.01 -13.61
CA PHE A 87 -16.02 17.82 -13.19
C PHE A 87 -14.77 16.97 -12.92
N LYS A 88 -13.61 17.57 -13.23
CA LYS A 88 -12.30 16.98 -13.04
C LYS A 88 -12.03 16.69 -11.56
N ARG A 89 -11.80 15.43 -11.22
CA ARG A 89 -11.42 15.00 -9.87
C ARG A 89 -9.94 15.23 -9.64
N THR A 90 -9.58 15.84 -8.51
CA THR A 90 -8.18 16.15 -8.19
C THR A 90 -7.78 15.51 -6.86
N PHE A 91 -6.78 14.64 -6.92
CA PHE A 91 -6.20 13.96 -5.78
C PHE A 91 -4.84 14.56 -5.46
N ASN A 92 -4.58 14.80 -4.18
CA ASN A 92 -3.31 15.34 -3.72
C ASN A 92 -2.55 14.25 -2.97
N SER A 93 -1.26 14.09 -3.25
CA SER A 93 -0.39 13.24 -2.45
C SER A 93 -0.33 13.77 -1.01
N THR A 94 -0.56 12.90 -0.04
CA THR A 94 -0.51 13.23 1.39
C THR A 94 0.70 12.62 2.08
N GLU A 95 1.05 11.39 1.71
CA GLU A 95 2.07 10.58 2.37
C GLU A 95 2.77 9.66 1.35
N SER A 96 3.94 9.15 1.73
CA SER A 96 4.69 8.16 0.97
C SER A 96 5.16 7.01 1.86
N PHE A 97 5.38 5.85 1.26
CA PHE A 97 5.91 4.67 1.93
C PHE A 97 6.77 3.83 0.97
N THR A 98 7.74 3.11 1.54
CA THR A 98 8.61 2.16 0.83
C THR A 98 8.37 0.72 1.26
N GLU A 99 7.61 0.52 2.33
CA GLU A 99 7.20 -0.79 2.83
C GLU A 99 5.77 -0.70 3.38
N PHE A 100 5.08 -1.84 3.41
CA PHE A 100 3.78 -1.98 4.05
C PHE A 100 3.64 -3.40 4.61
N SER A 101 2.73 -3.60 5.56
CA SER A 101 2.41 -4.94 6.04
C SER A 101 1.02 -5.35 5.58
N TYR A 102 0.90 -6.51 4.98
CA TYR A 102 -0.41 -7.13 4.77
C TYR A 102 -0.67 -8.17 5.85
N TRP A 103 -1.94 -8.40 6.14
CA TRP A 103 -2.41 -9.31 7.17
C TRP A 103 -3.43 -10.26 6.58
N ASN A 104 -3.33 -11.54 6.95
CA ASN A 104 -4.29 -12.59 6.63
C ASN A 104 -5.04 -13.01 7.89
N TRP A 105 -6.29 -13.44 7.71
CA TRP A 105 -7.04 -14.15 8.74
C TRP A 105 -6.64 -15.62 8.73
N ASP A 106 -6.21 -16.11 9.89
CA ASP A 106 -6.07 -17.55 10.19
C ASP A 106 -5.28 -18.37 9.15
N LYS A 107 -4.44 -17.68 8.37
CA LYS A 107 -3.57 -18.26 7.34
C LYS A 107 -2.23 -17.56 7.39
N LEU A 108 -1.15 -18.34 7.42
CA LEU A 108 0.20 -17.81 7.33
C LEU A 108 0.41 -17.16 5.95
N PRO A 109 1.06 -15.99 5.90
CA PRO A 109 1.48 -15.37 4.65
C PRO A 109 2.28 -16.33 3.77
N SER A 110 2.03 -16.31 2.47
CA SER A 110 2.64 -17.23 1.52
C SER A 110 2.85 -16.57 0.16
N LYS A 111 3.68 -17.17 -0.69
CA LYS A 111 3.90 -16.70 -2.08
C LYS A 111 2.64 -16.71 -2.96
N ASN A 112 1.60 -17.45 -2.56
CA ASN A 112 0.32 -17.48 -3.27
C ASN A 112 -0.63 -16.34 -2.87
N ASP A 113 -0.22 -15.45 -1.97
CA ASP A 113 -1.06 -14.32 -1.58
C ASP A 113 -1.06 -13.23 -2.65
N ALA A 114 -2.21 -12.59 -2.83
CA ALA A 114 -2.44 -11.64 -3.93
C ALA A 114 -1.46 -10.46 -3.94
N PHE A 115 -0.98 -10.02 -2.78
CA PHE A 115 0.01 -8.93 -2.71
C PHE A 115 1.38 -9.37 -3.21
N ASP A 116 1.84 -10.58 -2.88
CA ASP A 116 3.10 -11.10 -3.41
C ASP A 116 3.01 -11.22 -4.95
N ALA A 117 1.96 -11.85 -5.46
CA ALA A 117 1.74 -11.99 -6.91
C ALA A 117 1.59 -10.64 -7.64
N ALA A 118 0.95 -9.65 -7.02
CA ALA A 118 0.80 -8.31 -7.60
C ALA A 118 2.11 -7.53 -7.66
N LEU A 119 3.04 -7.77 -6.73
CA LEU A 119 4.37 -7.16 -6.77
C LEU A 119 5.27 -7.87 -7.80
N ASP A 120 5.19 -9.20 -7.91
CA ASP A 120 5.92 -9.96 -8.94
C ASP A 120 5.53 -9.53 -10.37
N TRP A 121 4.31 -9.01 -10.56
CA TRP A 121 3.86 -8.46 -11.85
C TRP A 121 4.68 -7.25 -12.33
N VAL A 122 5.31 -6.51 -11.42
CA VAL A 122 6.07 -5.31 -11.78
C VAL A 122 7.25 -5.66 -12.69
N ASP A 123 8.03 -6.68 -12.32
CA ASP A 123 9.19 -7.15 -13.10
C ASP A 123 8.75 -7.72 -14.46
N ILE A 124 7.62 -8.43 -14.48
CA ILE A 124 7.04 -8.99 -15.72
C ILE A 124 6.60 -7.86 -16.66
N ALA A 125 5.94 -6.84 -16.14
CA ALA A 125 5.48 -5.70 -16.92
C ALA A 125 6.63 -4.89 -17.51
N GLU A 126 7.72 -4.72 -16.75
CA GLU A 126 8.94 -4.07 -17.24
C GLU A 126 9.53 -4.83 -18.44
N ALA A 127 9.71 -6.14 -18.31
CA ALA A 127 10.24 -6.97 -19.39
C ALA A 127 9.33 -6.97 -20.64
N LEU A 128 8.00 -7.05 -20.45
CA LEU A 128 7.02 -7.09 -21.54
C LEU A 128 6.94 -5.78 -22.32
N HIS A 129 7.10 -4.64 -21.64
CA HIS A 129 6.96 -3.31 -22.22
C HIS A 129 8.30 -2.66 -22.57
N ALA A 130 9.42 -3.36 -22.39
CA ALA A 130 10.73 -2.89 -22.81
C ALA A 130 10.74 -2.59 -24.31
N PRO A 131 11.37 -1.47 -24.74
CA PRO A 131 11.46 -1.13 -26.15
C PRO A 131 12.24 -2.22 -26.91
N VAL A 132 11.79 -2.55 -28.12
CA VAL A 132 12.49 -3.51 -28.99
C VAL A 132 13.70 -2.81 -29.59
N GLU A 133 14.90 -3.33 -29.33
CA GLU A 133 16.09 -2.89 -30.05
C GLU A 133 16.07 -3.49 -31.45
N GLU A 134 15.87 -2.65 -32.48
CA GLU A 134 16.11 -3.06 -33.86
C GLU A 134 17.62 -3.20 -34.07
N SER A 135 18.11 -4.43 -34.06
CA SER A 135 19.46 -4.75 -34.51
C SER A 135 19.60 -4.37 -35.99
N SER A 136 20.31 -3.27 -36.27
CA SER A 136 20.74 -2.88 -37.62
C SER A 136 21.87 -3.75 -38.14
#